data_AF-A0A507DRC8-F1
#
_entry.id   AF-A0A507DRC8-F1
#
_cell.length_a   1.000
_cell.length_b   1.000
_cell.length_c   1.000
_cell.angle_alpha   90.00
_cell.angle_beta   90.00
_cell.angle_gamma   90.00
#
_symmetry.space_group_name_H-M   'P 1'
#
loop_
_entity.id
_entity.type
_entity.pdbx_description
1 polymer ?
#
loop_
_entity_poly.entity_id
_entity_poly.type
_entity_poly.pdbx_seq_one_letter_code
_entity_poly.pdbx_strand_id
1 'polypeptide(L)'
;MEASGAGKTSLLQVLAGEARSGEVQGQILINGQEVLTNEIKRCSGFVFQDDVILSTMTVREAITMSALLRLPQEWSIERKHDKVEQVIDLLGLENASNTIIRDTEIKGVAGGERKRTAMDTGGQVRPSSYNAEHGEIWR
;
A
#
# COMPACT_ATOMS: atom_id res chain seq x y z
N MET A 1 -16.83 -5.99 -17.59
CA MET A 1 -17.61 -6.26 -16.37
C MET A 1 -17.72 -7.77 -16.26
N GLU A 2 -16.91 -8.39 -15.41
CA GLU A 2 -16.81 -9.86 -15.29
C GLU A 2 -17.36 -10.32 -13.94
N ALA A 3 -17.85 -11.56 -13.89
CA ALA A 3 -18.60 -12.12 -12.76
C ALA A 3 -17.81 -12.07 -11.44
N SER A 4 -18.48 -11.56 -10.39
CA SER A 4 -18.03 -11.72 -9.01
C SER A 4 -17.96 -13.22 -8.69
N GLY A 5 -16.79 -13.73 -8.29
CA GLY A 5 -16.57 -15.14 -8.00
C GLY A 5 -15.65 -15.90 -8.96
N ALA A 6 -15.17 -15.28 -10.05
CA ALA A 6 -14.25 -15.92 -11.00
C ALA A 6 -12.81 -16.16 -10.46
N GLY A 7 -12.57 -15.96 -9.15
CA GLY A 7 -11.25 -16.18 -8.54
C GLY A 7 -10.24 -15.04 -8.74
N LYS A 8 -10.66 -13.85 -9.23
CA LYS A 8 -9.75 -12.70 -9.43
C LYS A 8 -9.00 -12.30 -8.17
N THR A 9 -9.73 -12.17 -7.06
CA THR A 9 -9.14 -11.83 -5.76
C THR A 9 -8.18 -12.92 -5.31
N SER A 10 -8.55 -14.20 -5.50
CA SER A 10 -7.70 -15.35 -5.18
C SER A 10 -6.41 -15.36 -6.01
N LEU A 11 -6.50 -15.08 -7.31
CA LEU A 11 -5.33 -14.99 -8.20
C LEU A 11 -4.40 -13.84 -7.79
N LEU A 12 -4.95 -12.65 -7.51
CA LEU A 12 -4.15 -11.51 -7.06
C LEU A 12 -3.49 -11.78 -5.70
N GLN A 13 -4.16 -12.49 -4.79
CA GLN A 13 -3.57 -12.92 -3.52
C GLN A 13 -2.41 -13.90 -3.73
N VAL A 14 -2.53 -14.85 -4.66
CA VAL A 14 -1.44 -15.76 -5.03
C VAL A 14 -0.24 -14.99 -5.58
N LEU A 15 -0.48 -14.07 -6.53
CA LEU A 15 0.57 -13.25 -7.14
C LEU A 15 1.21 -12.25 -6.19
N ALA A 16 0.54 -11.89 -5.09
CA ALA A 16 1.09 -11.07 -4.01
C ALA A 16 1.76 -11.90 -2.90
N GLY A 17 1.68 -13.22 -2.96
CA GLY A 17 2.12 -14.12 -1.90
C GLY A 17 1.25 -14.11 -0.63
N GLU A 18 0.04 -13.55 -0.69
CA GLU A 18 -0.92 -13.43 0.41
C GLU A 18 -1.98 -14.56 0.42
N ALA A 19 -1.84 -15.59 -0.41
CA ALA A 19 -2.74 -16.74 -0.39
C ALA A 19 -2.67 -17.48 0.96
N ARG A 20 -3.80 -17.55 1.69
CA ARG A 20 -3.89 -18.14 3.04
C ARG A 20 -4.47 -19.55 3.07
N SER A 21 -5.07 -20.01 1.98
CA SER A 21 -5.78 -21.29 1.89
C SER A 21 -5.78 -21.82 0.46
N GLY A 22 -5.80 -23.15 0.32
CA GLY A 22 -5.75 -23.83 -0.97
C GLY A 22 -4.33 -24.24 -1.36
N GLU A 23 -4.23 -25.09 -2.38
CA GLU A 23 -2.95 -25.53 -2.93
C GLU A 23 -2.58 -24.64 -4.12
N VAL A 24 -1.41 -24.01 -4.06
CA VAL A 24 -0.88 -23.20 -5.16
C VAL A 24 0.12 -24.05 -5.94
N GLN A 25 -0.18 -24.31 -7.20
CA GLN A 25 0.71 -25.02 -8.12
C GLN A 25 1.06 -24.13 -9.31
N GLY A 26 2.28 -24.25 -9.81
CA GLY A 26 2.83 -23.44 -10.91
C GLY A 26 4.07 -22.66 -10.49
N GLN A 27 4.60 -21.89 -11.43
CA GLN A 27 5.79 -21.06 -11.26
C GLN A 27 5.43 -19.60 -11.46
N ILE A 28 6.00 -18.72 -10.66
CA ILE A 28 5.85 -17.27 -10.82
C ILE A 28 7.21 -16.74 -11.27
N LEU A 29 7.21 -16.03 -12.41
CA LEU A 29 8.41 -15.42 -12.96
C LEU A 29 8.29 -13.90 -12.88
N ILE A 30 9.31 -13.24 -12.35
CA ILE A 30 9.50 -11.79 -12.44
C ILE A 30 10.73 -11.56 -13.32
N ASN A 31 10.57 -10.79 -14.40
CA ASN A 31 11.64 -10.52 -15.37
C ASN A 31 12.30 -11.81 -15.93
N GLY A 32 11.52 -12.88 -16.08
CA GLY A 32 12.00 -14.17 -16.60
C GLY A 32 12.80 -15.01 -15.58
N GLN A 33 12.89 -14.57 -14.33
CA GLN A 33 13.48 -15.34 -13.23
C GLN A 33 12.38 -15.89 -12.34
N GLU A 34 12.46 -17.17 -11.98
CA GLU A 34 11.55 -17.78 -11.02
C GLU A 34 11.76 -17.15 -9.64
N VAL A 35 10.66 -16.74 -9.01
CA VAL A 35 10.68 -16.10 -7.69
C VAL A 35 9.89 -16.92 -6.68
N LEU A 36 10.46 -17.07 -5.49
CA LEU A 36 9.76 -17.69 -4.38
C LEU A 36 8.69 -16.74 -3.82
N THR A 37 7.64 -17.29 -3.22
CA THR A 37 6.55 -16.52 -2.60
C THR A 37 7.05 -15.46 -1.60
N ASN A 38 8.15 -15.74 -0.89
CA ASN A 38 8.75 -14.79 0.05
C ASN A 38 9.49 -13.64 -0.64
N GLU A 39 9.98 -13.84 -1.86
CA GLU A 39 10.67 -12.82 -2.65
C GLU A 39 9.66 -11.89 -3.33
N ILE A 40 8.52 -12.44 -3.76
CA ILE A 40 7.38 -11.67 -4.26
C ILE A 40 6.97 -10.59 -3.25
N LYS A 41 6.90 -10.93 -1.95
CA LYS A 41 6.54 -9.96 -0.88
C LYS A 41 7.59 -8.87 -0.66
N ARG A 42 8.82 -9.06 -1.12
CA ARG A 42 9.89 -8.05 -1.02
C ARG A 42 9.89 -7.08 -2.20
N CYS A 43 9.37 -7.52 -3.34
CA CYS A 43 9.39 -6.78 -4.60
C CYS A 43 8.03 -6.22 -5.02
N SER A 44 6.93 -6.62 -4.36
CA SER A 44 5.57 -6.18 -4.69
C SER A 44 4.87 -5.51 -3.50
N GLY A 45 3.93 -4.62 -3.81
CA GLY A 45 3.00 -4.04 -2.86
C GLY A 45 1.58 -4.56 -3.12
N PHE A 46 0.91 -5.05 -2.09
CA PHE A 46 -0.47 -5.51 -2.18
C PHE A 46 -1.38 -4.62 -1.33
N VAL A 47 -2.48 -4.16 -1.94
CA VAL A 47 -3.50 -3.34 -1.27
C VAL A 47 -4.75 -4.18 -1.14
N PHE A 48 -5.16 -4.43 0.11
CA PHE A 48 -6.37 -5.20 0.40
C PHE A 48 -7.63 -4.44 -0.03
N GLN A 49 -8.69 -5.20 -0.29
CA GLN A 49 -9.99 -4.65 -0.69
C GLN A 49 -10.69 -3.91 0.46
N ASP A 50 -10.40 -4.29 1.70
CA ASP A 50 -10.87 -3.62 2.92
C ASP A 50 -9.81 -2.67 3.46
N ASP A 51 -10.19 -1.40 3.63
CA ASP A 51 -9.31 -0.35 4.14
C ASP A 51 -9.18 -0.48 5.68
N VAL A 52 -8.04 -0.94 6.19
CA VAL A 52 -7.76 -0.90 7.65
C VAL A 52 -7.09 0.43 7.97
N ILE A 53 -7.89 1.48 8.15
CA ILE A 53 -7.41 2.80 8.58
C ILE A 53 -8.19 3.22 9.82
N LEU A 54 -7.50 3.79 10.81
CA LEU A 54 -8.14 4.36 12.00
C LEU A 54 -9.05 5.52 11.58
N SER A 55 -10.36 5.33 11.74
CA SER A 55 -11.39 6.30 11.33
C SER A 55 -11.38 7.60 12.13
N THR A 56 -10.61 7.67 13.22
CA THR A 56 -10.43 8.85 14.06
C THR A 56 -9.28 9.76 13.61
N MET A 57 -8.45 9.33 12.65
CA MET A 57 -7.30 10.08 12.15
C MET A 57 -7.61 10.85 10.86
N THR A 58 -6.84 11.90 10.61
CA THR A 58 -6.74 12.56 9.30
C THR A 58 -5.92 11.73 8.31
N VAL A 59 -6.10 12.00 7.01
CA VAL A 59 -5.30 11.38 5.94
C VAL A 59 -3.80 11.54 6.19
N ARG A 60 -3.37 12.76 6.57
CA ARG A 60 -1.97 13.07 6.88
C ARG A 60 -1.45 12.29 8.08
N GLU A 61 -2.24 12.19 9.16
CA GLU A 61 -1.85 11.42 10.35
C GLU A 61 -1.74 9.92 10.05
N ALA A 62 -2.66 9.37 9.26
CA ALA A 62 -2.63 7.96 8.86
C ALA A 62 -1.36 7.64 8.06
N ILE A 63 -1.06 8.46 7.03
CA ILE A 63 0.14 8.32 6.19
C ILE A 63 1.41 8.53 7.05
N THR A 64 1.42 9.52 7.94
CA THR A 64 2.56 9.80 8.83
C THR A 64 2.84 8.65 9.77
N MET A 65 1.82 8.12 10.46
CA MET A 65 1.95 6.96 11.34
C MET A 65 2.54 5.76 10.56
N SER A 66 2.04 5.55 9.36
CA SER A 66 2.49 4.49 8.49
C SER A 66 3.95 4.65 8.04
N ALA A 67 4.34 5.87 7.68
CA ALA A 67 5.71 6.22 7.33
C ALA A 67 6.66 6.04 8.52
N LEU A 68 6.26 6.45 9.73
CA LEU A 68 7.08 6.28 10.93
C LEU A 68 7.33 4.81 11.27
N LEU A 69 6.34 3.94 11.08
CA LEU A 69 6.44 2.51 11.37
C LEU A 69 7.18 1.72 10.30
N ARG A 70 7.12 2.13 9.03
CA ARG A 70 7.69 1.37 7.92
C ARG A 70 9.01 1.90 7.41
N LEU A 71 9.28 3.21 7.47
CA LEU A 71 10.53 3.77 6.96
C LEU A 71 11.71 3.44 7.88
N PRO A 72 12.94 3.32 7.33
CA PRO A 72 14.15 2.99 8.10
C PRO A 72 14.33 3.90 9.32
N GLN A 73 14.87 3.38 10.42
CA GLN A 73 15.07 4.18 11.65
C GLN A 73 16.20 5.19 11.51
N GLU A 74 17.11 4.97 10.57
CA GLU A 74 18.24 5.84 10.23
C GLU A 74 17.79 7.15 9.58
N TRP A 75 16.55 7.21 9.07
CA TRP A 75 16.01 8.44 8.51
C TRP A 75 15.60 9.39 9.63
N SER A 76 15.99 10.66 9.50
CA SER A 76 15.52 11.71 10.39
C SER A 76 14.00 11.87 10.30
N ILE A 77 13.40 12.37 11.37
CA ILE A 77 11.95 12.59 11.43
C ILE A 77 11.52 13.55 10.32
N GLU A 78 12.31 14.59 10.08
CA GLU A 78 12.08 15.58 9.01
C GLU A 78 12.07 14.91 7.64
N ARG A 79 13.05 14.04 7.36
CA ARG A 79 13.09 13.30 6.09
C ARG A 79 11.88 12.36 5.91
N LYS A 80 11.38 11.78 7.01
CA LYS A 80 10.15 10.97 6.97
C LYS A 80 8.92 11.84 6.68
N HIS A 81 8.84 13.03 7.26
CA HIS A 81 7.78 13.99 6.96
C HIS A 81 7.81 14.50 5.52
N ASP A 82 9.00 14.82 4.99
CA ASP A 82 9.14 15.22 3.58
C ASP A 82 8.65 14.11 2.64
N LYS A 83 8.90 12.84 3.00
CA LYS A 83 8.40 11.70 2.25
C LYS A 83 6.88 11.58 2.30
N VAL A 84 6.26 11.90 3.45
CA VAL A 84 4.80 11.94 3.61
C VAL A 84 4.18 13.00 2.71
N GLU A 85 4.75 14.21 2.64
CA GLU A 85 4.24 15.26 1.74
C GLU A 85 4.28 14.84 0.27
N GLN A 86 5.39 14.23 -0.17
CA GLN A 86 5.53 13.70 -1.53
C GLN A 86 4.47 12.64 -1.84
N VAL A 87 4.12 11.80 -0.88
CA VAL A 87 3.08 10.77 -1.05
C VAL A 87 1.69 11.41 -1.15
N ILE A 88 1.40 12.43 -0.33
CA ILE A 88 0.13 13.16 -0.37
C ILE A 88 -0.05 13.84 -1.73
N ASP A 89 0.99 14.48 -2.25
CA ASP A 89 1.02 15.11 -3.58
C ASP A 89 0.85 14.06 -4.70
N LEU A 90 1.66 12.99 -4.69
CA LEU A 90 1.60 11.92 -5.69
C LEU A 90 0.20 11.27 -5.77
N LEU A 91 -0.49 11.15 -4.64
CA LEU A 91 -1.83 10.59 -4.58
C LEU A 91 -2.92 11.63 -4.84
N GLY A 92 -2.59 12.91 -5.00
CA GLY A 92 -3.56 14.00 -5.19
C GLY A 92 -4.52 14.14 -4.01
N LEU A 93 -3.98 14.05 -2.79
CA LEU A 93 -4.74 14.08 -1.53
C LEU A 93 -4.61 15.41 -0.78
N GLU A 94 -4.04 16.44 -1.39
CA GLU A 94 -3.76 17.75 -0.77
C GLU A 94 -5.01 18.37 -0.11
N ASN A 95 -6.14 18.38 -0.84
CA ASN A 95 -7.41 18.93 -0.35
C ASN A 95 -8.03 18.09 0.78
N ALA A 96 -7.73 16.80 0.82
CA ALA A 96 -8.24 15.86 1.82
C ALA A 96 -7.25 15.60 2.98
N SER A 97 -6.04 16.16 2.92
CA SER A 97 -4.93 15.79 3.82
C SER A 97 -5.28 15.99 5.29
N ASN A 98 -6.02 17.06 5.59
CA ASN A 98 -6.41 17.45 6.94
C ASN A 98 -7.86 17.04 7.27
N THR A 99 -8.49 16.23 6.41
CA THR A 99 -9.85 15.73 6.62
C THR A 99 -9.79 14.40 7.35
N ILE A 100 -10.65 14.25 8.36
CA ILE A 100 -10.77 13.03 9.15
C ILE A 100 -11.38 11.94 8.28
N ILE A 101 -10.74 10.77 8.22
CA ILE A 101 -11.12 9.66 7.33
C ILE A 101 -12.55 9.19 7.63
N ARG A 102 -12.94 9.17 8.92
CA ARG A 102 -14.26 8.77 9.47
C ARG A 102 -14.78 7.43 8.96
N ASP A 103 -15.66 6.83 9.75
CA ASP A 103 -16.34 5.60 9.33
C ASP A 103 -17.39 5.92 8.26
N THR A 104 -17.69 4.95 7.40
CA THR A 104 -18.70 5.01 6.33
C THR A 104 -20.07 5.55 6.76
N GLU A 105 -20.43 5.44 8.05
CA GLU A 105 -21.70 5.91 8.59
C GLU A 105 -21.72 7.41 8.90
N ILE A 106 -20.58 8.10 8.92
CA ILE A 106 -20.46 9.53 9.27
C ILE A 106 -19.72 10.26 8.14
N LYS A 107 -20.28 11.36 7.61
CA LYS A 107 -19.65 12.18 6.55
C LYS A 107 -18.17 12.45 6.84
N GLY A 108 -17.28 11.89 6.02
CA GLY A 108 -15.83 12.04 6.07
C GLY A 108 -15.22 12.18 4.67
N VAL A 109 -14.03 11.62 4.49
CA VAL A 109 -13.28 11.61 3.21
C VAL A 109 -14.06 10.86 2.11
N ALA A 110 -13.99 11.32 0.85
CA ALA A 110 -14.70 10.65 -0.24
C ALA A 110 -14.18 9.21 -0.43
N GLY A 111 -15.03 8.28 -0.86
CA GLY A 111 -14.64 6.85 -0.98
C GLY A 111 -13.40 6.61 -1.84
N GLY A 112 -13.18 7.42 -2.89
CA GLY A 112 -11.97 7.35 -3.72
C GLY A 112 -10.71 7.92 -3.07
N GLU A 113 -10.84 8.92 -2.19
CA GLU A 113 -9.75 9.46 -1.37
C GLU A 113 -9.38 8.50 -0.24
N ARG A 114 -10.37 7.84 0.38
CA ARG A 114 -10.15 6.80 1.38
C ARG A 114 -9.37 5.63 0.79
N LYS A 115 -9.76 5.16 -0.40
CA LYS A 115 -9.07 4.07 -1.10
C LYS A 115 -7.62 4.42 -1.44
N ARG A 116 -7.34 5.65 -1.86
CA ARG A 116 -5.96 6.15 -2.09
C ARG A 116 -5.15 6.22 -0.79
N THR A 117 -5.78 6.67 0.30
CA THR A 117 -5.16 6.70 1.64
C THR A 117 -4.85 5.28 2.13
N ALA A 118 -5.70 4.31 1.81
CA ALA A 118 -5.51 2.90 2.14
C ALA A 118 -4.40 2.23 1.32
N MET A 119 -4.21 2.64 0.07
CA MET A 119 -3.09 2.17 -0.75
C MET A 119 -1.76 2.50 -0.09
N ASP A 120 -1.63 3.70 0.47
CA ASP A 120 -0.43 4.08 1.19
C ASP A 120 -0.39 3.47 2.60
N THR A 121 -1.44 3.64 3.41
CA THR A 121 -1.44 3.20 4.82
C THR A 121 -1.46 1.68 4.96
N GLY A 122 -2.24 0.96 4.15
CA GLY A 122 -2.45 -0.48 4.21
C GLY A 122 -1.62 -1.29 3.22
N GLY A 123 -0.95 -0.65 2.25
CA GLY A 123 -0.03 -1.32 1.35
C GLY A 123 1.13 -1.94 2.15
N GLN A 124 1.29 -3.26 2.07
CA GLN A 124 2.54 -3.91 2.49
C GLN A 124 3.66 -3.58 1.50
N VAL A 125 3.93 -2.30 1.23
CA VAL A 125 5.14 -1.89 0.52
C VAL A 125 6.25 -1.84 1.56
N ARG A 126 7.08 -2.88 1.58
CA ARG A 126 8.27 -2.91 2.43
C ARG A 126 9.37 -2.03 1.80
N PRO A 127 10.20 -1.34 2.61
CA PRO A 127 11.19 -0.37 2.10
C PRO A 127 12.29 -0.93 1.20
N SER A 128 12.39 -2.25 1.02
CA SER A 128 13.45 -2.87 0.21
C SER A 128 13.40 -2.49 -1.28
N SER A 129 12.30 -1.87 -1.74
CA SER A 129 12.12 -1.49 -3.15
C SER A 129 12.45 -0.03 -3.47
N TYR A 130 12.85 0.80 -2.48
CA TYR A 130 13.12 2.23 -2.70
C TYR A 130 14.62 2.54 -2.58
N ASN A 131 15.30 2.70 -3.71
CA ASN A 131 16.62 3.34 -3.71
C ASN A 131 16.45 4.87 -3.72
N ALA A 132 16.75 5.50 -2.59
CA ALA A 132 16.63 6.94 -2.42
C ALA A 132 17.66 7.76 -3.23
N GLU A 133 18.63 7.12 -3.89
CA GLU A 133 19.68 7.80 -4.64
C GLU A 133 19.33 8.04 -6.12
N HIS A 134 18.31 7.35 -6.66
CA HIS A 134 18.02 7.41 -8.11
C HIS A 134 16.56 7.66 -8.51
N GLY A 135 15.60 7.69 -7.59
CA GLY A 135 14.21 7.98 -7.96
C GLY A 135 13.58 6.98 -8.94
N GLU A 136 14.15 5.79 -9.09
CA GLU A 136 13.65 4.71 -9.94
C GLU A 136 13.25 3.49 -9.09
N ILE A 137 12.17 2.82 -9.52
CA ILE A 137 11.77 1.50 -9.05
C ILE A 137 12.74 0.50 -9.70
N TRP A 138 13.41 -0.35 -8.90
CA TRP A 138 14.42 -1.29 -9.40
C TRP A 138 13.90 -2.17 -10.57
N ARG A 139 14.74 -2.27 -11.62
CA ARG A 139 14.63 -3.25 -12.71
C ARG A 139 15.04 -4.64 -12.26
#